data_AF-A0A958PTL3-F1
#
_entry.id   AF-A0A958PTL3-F1
#
_cell.length_a   1.000
_cell.length_b   1.000
_cell.length_c   1.000
_cell.angle_alpha   90.00
_cell.angle_beta   90.00
_cell.angle_gamma   90.00
#
_symmetry.space_group_name_H-M   'P 1'
#
loop_
_entity.id
_entity.type
_entity.pdbx_description
1 polymer ?
#
loop_
_entity_poly.entity_id
_entity_poly.type
_entity_poly.pdbx_seq_one_letter_code
_entity_poly.pdbx_strand_id
1 'polypeptide(L)'
;MDELLVDFKSESKELVDQMLELLEEAEDDGLDVKLKLDEYGQLVDRIMGSATSLCMVVEDSRYLEKIGHYAEICKIVGYKGSQLENEQFFIVVVAMLLDATEMLQIMLKELGTTSERDLKDIITDTFLERLRFINSQFDENLRGTVATQGRDDANSSTQSQIDSLLAALGVG
;
A
#
# COMPACT_ATOMS: atom_id res chain seq x y z
N MET A 1 -11.38 24.44 3.76
CA MET A 1 -10.44 23.31 3.63
C MET A 1 -9.07 23.92 3.62
N ASP A 2 -8.18 23.46 4.50
CA ASP A 2 -6.81 23.92 4.62
C ASP A 2 -6.11 23.85 3.24
N GLU A 3 -5.40 24.89 2.84
CA GLU A 3 -4.73 24.97 1.52
C GLU A 3 -3.76 23.80 1.34
N LEU A 4 -3.09 23.38 2.42
CA LEU A 4 -2.22 22.22 2.45
C LEU A 4 -2.95 20.90 2.13
N LEU A 5 -4.19 20.76 2.60
CA LEU A 5 -5.01 19.57 2.30
C LEU A 5 -5.51 19.59 0.86
N VAL A 6 -5.77 20.77 0.29
CA VAL A 6 -6.16 20.88 -1.13
C VAL A 6 -5.01 20.45 -2.03
N ASP A 7 -3.81 20.95 -1.77
CA ASP A 7 -2.62 20.64 -2.55
C ASP A 7 -2.27 19.15 -2.44
N PHE A 8 -2.29 18.60 -1.23
CA PHE A 8 -2.08 17.16 -1.00
C PHE A 8 -3.08 16.29 -1.74
N LYS A 9 -4.38 16.64 -1.72
CA LYS A 9 -5.40 15.90 -2.45
C LYS A 9 -5.17 15.96 -3.96
N SER A 10 -4.75 17.10 -4.48
CA SER A 10 -4.47 17.27 -5.91
C SER A 10 -3.27 16.42 -6.34
N GLU A 11 -2.13 16.55 -5.65
CA GLU A 11 -0.93 15.76 -5.97
C GLU A 11 -1.20 14.26 -5.81
N SER A 12 -1.84 13.86 -4.70
CA SER A 12 -2.12 12.44 -4.45
C SER A 12 -3.07 11.85 -5.47
N LYS A 13 -4.00 12.64 -6.03
CA LYS A 13 -4.86 12.19 -7.12
C LYS A 13 -4.04 11.88 -8.37
N GLU A 14 -3.13 12.77 -8.77
CA GLU A 14 -2.27 12.55 -9.92
C GLU A 14 -1.37 11.32 -9.74
N LEU A 15 -0.89 11.08 -8.51
CA LEU A 15 -0.11 9.88 -8.18
C LEU A 15 -0.98 8.62 -8.25
N VAL A 16 -2.21 8.66 -7.73
CA VAL A 16 -3.14 7.53 -7.81
C VAL A 16 -3.49 7.19 -9.25
N ASP A 17 -3.73 8.19 -10.10
CA ASP A 17 -4.04 7.95 -11.51
C ASP A 17 -2.84 7.27 -12.22
N GLN A 18 -1.60 7.70 -11.94
CA GLN A 18 -0.38 7.02 -12.44
C GLN A 18 -0.22 5.60 -11.88
N MET A 19 -0.54 5.38 -10.60
CA MET A 19 -0.45 4.06 -9.98
C MET A 19 -1.45 3.07 -10.58
N LEU A 20 -2.68 3.51 -10.90
CA LEU A 20 -3.67 2.68 -11.58
C LEU A 20 -3.22 2.32 -12.99
N GLU A 21 -2.70 3.29 -13.75
CA GLU A 21 -2.15 3.04 -15.10
C GLU A 21 -1.02 2.00 -15.07
N LEU A 22 -0.07 2.12 -14.14
CA LEU A 22 1.00 1.12 -13.97
C LEU A 22 0.47 -0.29 -13.67
N LEU A 23 -0.57 -0.40 -12.83
CA LEU A 23 -1.14 -1.68 -12.44
C LEU A 23 -1.97 -2.31 -13.57
N GLU A 24 -2.74 -1.51 -14.31
CA GLU A 24 -3.47 -1.95 -15.52
C GLU A 24 -2.48 -2.46 -16.58
N GLU A 25 -1.39 -1.73 -16.84
CA GLU A 25 -0.33 -2.17 -17.75
C GLU A 25 0.42 -3.41 -17.26
N ALA A 26 0.51 -3.61 -15.94
CA ALA A 26 1.12 -4.80 -15.35
C ALA A 26 0.21 -6.04 -15.49
N GLU A 27 -1.10 -5.85 -15.48
CA GLU A 27 -2.09 -6.92 -15.66
C GLU A 27 -2.15 -7.39 -17.13
N ASP A 28 -2.11 -6.46 -18.09
CA ASP A 28 -2.35 -6.75 -19.51
C ASP A 28 -1.19 -7.45 -20.23
N ASP A 29 0.06 -7.02 -20.03
CA ASP A 29 1.18 -7.45 -20.88
C ASP A 29 2.20 -8.35 -20.15
N GLY A 30 2.16 -8.44 -18.82
CA GLY A 30 3.05 -9.26 -17.97
C GLY A 30 4.57 -8.94 -18.05
N LEU A 31 5.00 -8.24 -19.11
CA LEU A 31 6.34 -7.72 -19.31
C LEU A 31 6.59 -6.59 -18.31
N ASP A 32 7.77 -6.65 -17.69
CA ASP A 32 8.27 -5.66 -16.73
C ASP A 32 7.38 -5.45 -15.48
N VAL A 33 6.52 -6.43 -15.14
CA VAL A 33 5.65 -6.36 -13.94
C VAL A 33 6.44 -6.05 -12.66
N LYS A 34 7.66 -6.58 -12.52
CA LYS A 34 8.55 -6.26 -11.38
C LYS A 34 8.92 -4.79 -11.36
N LEU A 35 9.27 -4.21 -12.50
CA LEU A 35 9.61 -2.79 -12.61
C LEU A 35 8.38 -1.92 -12.28
N LYS A 36 7.22 -2.25 -12.85
CA LYS A 36 5.96 -1.53 -12.58
C LYS A 36 5.56 -1.58 -11.11
N LEU A 37 5.72 -2.73 -10.45
CA LEU A 37 5.44 -2.87 -9.01
C LEU A 37 6.43 -2.08 -8.14
N ASP A 38 7.69 -1.96 -8.56
CA ASP A 38 8.68 -1.11 -7.87
C ASP A 38 8.34 0.38 -8.04
N GLU A 39 8.01 0.80 -9.26
CA GLU A 39 7.57 2.16 -9.58
C GLU A 39 6.29 2.54 -8.83
N TYR A 40 5.31 1.62 -8.77
CA TYR A 40 4.12 1.76 -7.93
C TYR A 40 4.50 2.01 -6.46
N GLY A 41 5.43 1.20 -5.92
CA GLY A 41 5.93 1.33 -4.55
C GLY A 41 6.53 2.72 -4.27
N GLN A 42 7.25 3.30 -5.24
CA GLN A 42 7.82 4.64 -5.14
C GLN A 42 6.75 5.73 -5.18
N LEU A 43 5.72 5.58 -6.03
CA LEU A 43 4.62 6.56 -6.12
C LEU A 43 3.78 6.59 -4.82
N VAL A 44 3.43 5.42 -4.29
CA VAL A 44 2.64 5.36 -3.05
C VAL A 44 3.44 5.79 -1.81
N ASP A 45 4.77 5.60 -1.81
CA ASP A 45 5.66 6.15 -0.78
C ASP A 45 5.59 7.67 -0.69
N ARG A 46 5.44 8.36 -1.84
CA ARG A 46 5.23 9.82 -1.85
C ARG A 46 3.92 10.22 -1.17
N ILE A 47 2.84 9.49 -1.42
CA ILE A 47 1.55 9.73 -0.74
C ILE A 47 1.69 9.51 0.77
N MET A 48 2.30 8.39 1.17
CA MET A 48 2.56 8.06 2.58
C MET A 48 3.41 9.13 3.28
N GLY A 49 4.51 9.56 2.65
CA GLY A 49 5.43 10.55 3.20
C GLY A 49 4.79 11.93 3.34
N SER A 50 4.01 12.34 2.34
CA SER A 50 3.25 13.61 2.38
C SER A 50 2.15 13.57 3.44
N ALA A 51 1.39 12.47 3.55
CA ALA A 51 0.40 12.31 4.61
C ALA A 51 1.04 12.40 6.01
N THR A 52 2.12 11.66 6.23
CA THR A 52 2.86 11.66 7.51
C THR A 52 3.39 13.05 7.87
N SER A 53 3.91 13.78 6.88
CA SER A 53 4.43 15.14 7.08
C SER A 53 3.31 16.12 7.44
N LEU A 54 2.15 15.99 6.79
CA LEU A 54 1.01 16.86 7.03
C LEU A 54 0.34 16.60 8.40
N CYS A 55 0.43 15.38 8.95
CA CYS A 55 -0.02 15.10 10.31
C CYS A 55 0.70 15.96 11.37
N MET A 56 1.90 16.47 11.06
CA MET A 56 2.66 17.32 11.99
C MET A 56 2.17 18.77 12.03
N VAL A 57 1.38 19.20 11.03
CA VAL A 57 0.99 20.61 10.86
C VAL A 57 -0.53 20.84 10.85
N VAL A 58 -1.33 19.82 10.53
CA VAL A 58 -2.80 19.91 10.52
C VAL A 58 -3.37 19.54 11.89
N GLU A 59 -4.34 20.32 12.40
CA GLU A 59 -4.91 20.13 13.74
C GLU A 59 -5.72 18.83 13.91
N ASP A 60 -6.50 18.40 12.90
CA ASP A 60 -7.18 17.10 12.89
C ASP A 60 -6.53 16.19 11.85
N SER A 61 -5.54 15.41 12.30
CA SER A 61 -4.73 14.52 11.48
C SER A 61 -5.25 13.08 11.42
N ARG A 62 -6.28 12.71 12.17
CA ARG A 62 -6.62 11.29 12.39
C ARG A 62 -6.94 10.53 11.11
N TYR A 63 -7.66 11.17 10.18
CA TYR A 63 -7.99 10.57 8.89
C TYR A 63 -6.79 10.56 7.93
N LEU A 64 -5.90 11.55 8.07
CA LEU A 64 -4.65 11.63 7.33
C LEU A 64 -3.63 10.56 7.79
N GLU A 65 -3.54 10.29 9.08
CA GLU A 65 -2.76 9.19 9.67
C GLU A 65 -3.21 7.84 9.10
N LYS A 66 -4.53 7.65 8.99
CA LYS A 66 -5.12 6.48 8.35
C LYS A 66 -4.72 6.34 6.87
N ILE A 67 -4.75 7.43 6.11
CA ILE A 67 -4.25 7.46 4.73
C ILE A 67 -2.76 7.06 4.69
N GLY A 68 -1.94 7.60 5.60
CA GLY A 68 -0.53 7.27 5.71
C GLY A 68 -0.28 5.78 5.95
N HIS A 69 -0.92 5.20 6.96
CA HIS A 69 -0.79 3.76 7.27
C HIS A 69 -1.31 2.86 6.14
N TYR A 70 -2.41 3.25 5.49
CA TYR A 70 -2.94 2.49 4.37
C TYR A 70 -1.99 2.53 3.16
N ALA A 71 -1.46 3.71 2.82
CA ALA A 71 -0.45 3.87 1.79
C ALA A 71 0.84 3.10 2.11
N GLU A 72 1.21 3.00 3.39
CA GLU A 72 2.35 2.18 3.84
C GLU A 72 2.13 0.67 3.60
N ILE A 73 0.91 0.17 3.80
CA ILE A 73 0.57 -1.22 3.45
C ILE A 73 0.74 -1.45 1.94
N CYS A 74 0.18 -0.57 1.11
CA CYS A 74 0.32 -0.64 -0.34
C CYS A 74 1.78 -0.60 -0.78
N LYS A 75 2.59 0.28 -0.18
CA LYS A 75 4.03 0.38 -0.39
C LYS A 75 4.75 -0.94 -0.13
N ILE A 76 4.48 -1.56 1.03
CA ILE A 76 5.09 -2.83 1.42
C ILE A 76 4.75 -3.90 0.38
N VAL A 77 3.48 -4.00 0.00
CA VAL A 77 3.02 -4.99 -0.98
C VAL A 77 3.64 -4.75 -2.36
N GLY A 78 3.73 -3.50 -2.83
CA GLY A 78 4.37 -3.14 -4.09
C GLY A 78 5.85 -3.54 -4.14
N TYR A 79 6.63 -3.12 -3.14
CA TYR A 79 8.06 -3.45 -3.09
C TYR A 79 8.35 -4.94 -2.87
N LYS A 80 7.54 -5.64 -2.08
CA LYS A 80 7.72 -7.08 -1.90
C LYS A 80 7.24 -7.84 -3.14
N GLY A 81 6.18 -7.34 -3.76
CA GLY A 81 5.68 -7.80 -5.05
C GLY A 81 6.76 -7.78 -6.12
N SER A 82 7.47 -6.66 -6.28
CA SER A 82 8.54 -6.51 -7.28
C SER A 82 9.72 -7.48 -7.09
N GLN A 83 9.87 -8.07 -5.90
CA GLN A 83 10.93 -9.01 -5.55
C GLN A 83 10.55 -10.48 -5.78
N LEU A 84 9.31 -10.76 -6.17
CA LEU A 84 8.88 -12.12 -6.45
C LEU A 84 9.54 -12.67 -7.73
N GLU A 85 9.65 -13.99 -7.80
CA GLU A 85 10.08 -14.71 -9.00
C GLU A 85 8.94 -15.56 -9.61
N ASN A 86 7.79 -15.65 -8.93
CA ASN A 86 6.65 -16.44 -9.38
C ASN A 86 5.70 -15.59 -10.23
N GLU A 87 5.77 -15.78 -11.54
CA GLU A 87 4.98 -15.02 -12.52
C GLU A 87 3.46 -15.11 -12.27
N GLN A 88 2.95 -16.29 -11.90
CA GLN A 88 1.52 -16.47 -11.63
C GLN A 88 1.07 -15.71 -10.38
N PHE A 89 1.99 -15.45 -9.46
CA PHE A 89 1.69 -14.76 -8.23
C PHE A 89 1.67 -13.23 -8.40
N PHE A 90 2.31 -12.69 -9.44
CA PHE A 90 2.18 -11.26 -9.78
C PHE A 90 0.74 -10.85 -10.06
N ILE A 91 -0.03 -11.69 -10.76
CA ILE A 91 -1.45 -11.40 -11.06
C ILE A 91 -2.24 -11.17 -9.77
N VAL A 92 -1.98 -11.99 -8.74
CA VAL A 92 -2.65 -11.87 -7.44
C VAL A 92 -2.24 -10.58 -6.72
N VAL A 93 -0.95 -10.23 -6.77
CA VAL A 93 -0.43 -8.99 -6.18
C VAL A 93 -0.99 -7.75 -6.89
N VAL A 94 -0.96 -7.73 -8.22
CA VAL A 94 -1.46 -6.63 -9.05
C VAL A 94 -2.96 -6.41 -8.81
N ALA A 95 -3.76 -7.48 -8.86
CA ALA A 95 -5.21 -7.38 -8.61
C ALA A 95 -5.52 -6.84 -7.20
N MET A 96 -4.75 -7.27 -6.19
CA MET A 96 -4.93 -6.74 -4.83
C MET A 96 -4.51 -5.27 -4.72
N LEU A 97 -3.45 -4.86 -5.41
CA LEU A 97 -3.01 -3.46 -5.43
C LEU A 97 -3.96 -2.56 -6.23
N LEU A 98 -4.64 -3.07 -7.26
CA LEU A 98 -5.71 -2.34 -7.94
C LEU A 98 -6.85 -2.03 -6.97
N ASP A 99 -7.43 -3.06 -6.35
CA ASP A 99 -8.47 -2.92 -5.30
C ASP A 99 -7.98 -1.94 -4.21
N ALA A 100 -6.73 -2.10 -3.76
CA ALA A 100 -6.19 -1.26 -2.70
C ALA A 100 -6.06 0.21 -3.12
N THR A 101 -5.67 0.47 -4.36
CA THR A 101 -5.43 1.81 -4.90
C THR A 101 -6.72 2.56 -5.14
N GLU A 102 -7.76 1.88 -5.63
CA GLU A 102 -9.11 2.44 -5.70
C GLU A 102 -9.60 2.87 -4.32
N MET A 103 -9.33 2.05 -3.30
CA MET A 103 -9.69 2.40 -1.93
C MET A 103 -8.92 3.61 -1.41
N LEU A 104 -7.62 3.70 -1.69
CA LEU A 104 -6.82 4.89 -1.37
C LEU A 104 -7.38 6.14 -2.07
N GLN A 105 -7.80 6.02 -3.33
CA GLN A 105 -8.45 7.11 -4.06
C GLN A 105 -9.72 7.60 -3.38
N ILE A 106 -10.55 6.67 -2.88
CA ILE A 106 -11.77 6.97 -2.14
C ILE A 106 -11.43 7.69 -0.84
N MET A 107 -10.44 7.22 -0.09
CA MET A 107 -10.02 7.87 1.15
C MET A 107 -9.54 9.30 0.89
N LEU A 108 -8.70 9.50 -0.13
CA LEU A 108 -8.24 10.85 -0.51
C LEU A 108 -9.40 11.78 -0.89
N LYS A 109 -10.44 11.28 -1.56
CA LYS A 109 -11.64 12.08 -1.89
C LYS A 109 -12.40 12.52 -0.64
N GLU A 110 -12.53 11.63 0.34
CA GLU A 110 -13.25 11.85 1.60
C GLU A 110 -12.51 12.76 2.59
N LEU A 111 -11.18 12.83 2.53
CA LEU A 111 -10.37 13.67 3.42
C LEU A 111 -10.86 15.12 3.46
N GLY A 112 -11.10 15.64 4.67
CA GLY A 112 -11.59 17.00 4.93
C GLY A 112 -13.07 17.19 4.65
N THR A 113 -13.85 16.12 4.49
CA THR A 113 -15.30 16.15 4.26
C THR A 113 -16.07 15.53 5.42
N THR A 114 -17.39 15.71 5.45
CA THR A 114 -18.26 15.02 6.43
C THR A 114 -18.47 13.54 6.12
N SER A 115 -17.87 13.04 5.04
CA SER A 115 -18.00 11.64 4.57
C SER A 115 -16.80 10.79 4.95
N GLU A 116 -15.89 11.28 5.80
CA GLU A 116 -14.78 10.48 6.33
C GLU A 116 -15.31 9.24 7.06
N ARG A 117 -15.11 8.08 6.44
CA ARG A 117 -15.52 6.78 7.00
C ARG A 117 -14.41 6.18 7.86
N ASP A 118 -14.78 5.35 8.82
CA ASP A 118 -13.78 4.57 9.53
C ASP A 118 -13.27 3.45 8.60
N LEU A 119 -11.97 3.12 8.63
CA LEU A 119 -11.44 2.10 7.72
C LEU A 119 -12.04 0.72 8.00
N LYS A 120 -12.44 0.44 9.24
CA LYS A 120 -13.18 -0.79 9.58
C LYS A 120 -14.51 -0.94 8.83
N ASP A 121 -15.08 0.18 8.36
CA ASP A 121 -16.33 0.19 7.59
C ASP A 121 -16.06 0.04 6.08
N ILE A 122 -14.77 0.08 5.69
CA ILE A 122 -14.30 0.16 4.31
C ILE A 122 -13.51 -1.10 3.93
N ILE A 123 -12.58 -1.53 4.79
CA ILE A 123 -11.78 -2.72 4.62
C ILE A 123 -12.65 -3.94 4.94
N THR A 124 -12.78 -4.82 3.96
CA THR A 124 -13.52 -6.08 4.11
C THR A 124 -12.63 -7.18 4.68
N ASP A 125 -13.24 -8.16 5.35
CA ASP A 125 -12.54 -9.37 5.79
C ASP A 125 -11.84 -10.07 4.62
N THR A 126 -12.47 -10.05 3.43
CA THR A 126 -11.88 -10.59 2.20
C THR A 126 -10.59 -9.87 1.79
N PHE A 127 -10.53 -8.55 1.92
CA PHE A 127 -9.29 -7.80 1.67
C PHE A 127 -8.19 -8.19 2.66
N LEU A 128 -8.54 -8.30 3.95
CA LEU A 128 -7.60 -8.70 5.00
C LEU A 128 -7.07 -10.12 4.79
N GLU A 129 -7.93 -11.06 4.41
CA GLU A 129 -7.54 -12.42 4.07
C GLU A 129 -6.59 -12.46 2.87
N ARG A 130 -6.88 -11.70 1.81
CA ARG A 130 -5.99 -11.57 0.64
C ARG A 130 -4.65 -10.96 1.01
N LEU A 131 -4.63 -9.90 1.80
CA LEU A 131 -3.40 -9.25 2.25
C LEU A 131 -2.53 -10.21 3.09
N ARG A 132 -3.15 -10.92 4.05
CA ARG A 132 -2.44 -11.93 4.87
C ARG A 132 -1.92 -13.08 4.02
N PHE A 133 -2.72 -13.57 3.09
CA PHE A 133 -2.29 -14.59 2.14
C PHE A 133 -1.08 -14.11 1.34
N ILE A 134 -1.17 -12.91 0.75
CA ILE A 134 -0.09 -12.35 -0.07
C ILE A 134 1.20 -12.21 0.76
N ASN A 135 1.09 -11.67 1.97
CA ASN A 135 2.25 -11.48 2.82
C ASN A 135 2.91 -12.80 3.24
N SER A 136 2.13 -13.86 3.49
CA SER A 136 2.69 -15.19 3.78
C SER A 136 3.56 -15.73 2.64
N GLN A 137 3.19 -15.41 1.39
CA GLN A 137 3.93 -15.83 0.21
C GLN A 137 5.24 -15.04 0.03
N PHE A 138 5.33 -13.80 0.52
CA PHE A 138 6.59 -13.06 0.52
C PHE A 138 7.64 -13.73 1.41
N ASP A 139 7.26 -14.21 2.60
CA ASP A 139 8.18 -14.87 3.52
C ASP A 139 8.63 -16.26 3.01
N GLU A 140 7.79 -17.01 2.31
CA GLU A 140 8.14 -18.30 1.73
C GLU A 140 9.06 -18.19 0.51
N ASN A 141 8.75 -17.30 -0.44
CA ASN A 141 9.51 -17.16 -1.68
C ASN A 141 10.89 -16.50 -1.45
N LEU A 142 11.02 -15.58 -0.49
CA LEU A 142 12.30 -14.98 -0.13
C LEU A 142 13.23 -15.94 0.64
N ARG A 143 12.67 -16.94 1.35
CA ARG A 143 13.48 -17.99 2.00
C ARG A 143 14.02 -19.01 1.01
N GLY A 144 13.29 -19.30 -0.07
CA GLY A 144 13.71 -20.25 -1.12
C GLY A 144 14.96 -19.80 -1.89
N THR A 145 15.18 -18.49 -2.04
CA THR A 145 16.31 -17.91 -2.76
C THR A 145 17.57 -17.71 -1.89
N VAL A 146 17.46 -17.83 -0.56
CA VAL A 146 18.57 -17.64 0.40
C VAL A 146 18.96 -18.95 1.06
N ALA A 147 19.28 -19.96 0.25
CA ALA A 147 19.98 -21.17 0.72
C ALA A 147 21.52 -20.97 0.82
N THR A 148 22.01 -19.73 0.73
CA THR A 148 23.43 -19.41 0.92
C THR A 148 23.65 -18.19 1.81
N GLN A 149 24.27 -18.45 2.96
CA GLN A 149 25.07 -17.56 3.79
C GLN A 149 24.34 -16.49 4.63
N GLY A 150 23.92 -16.92 5.81
CA GLY A 150 24.31 -16.36 7.10
C GLY A 150 24.32 -14.84 7.28
N ARG A 151 23.25 -14.32 7.90
CA ARG A 151 23.29 -13.37 9.02
C ARG A 151 21.87 -13.19 9.55
N ASP A 152 21.66 -13.70 10.76
CA ASP A 152 20.53 -13.32 11.62
C ASP A 152 20.59 -11.81 11.92
N ASP A 153 19.42 -11.23 12.21
CA ASP A 153 19.18 -9.86 12.74
C ASP A 153 18.62 -8.76 11.80
N ALA A 154 17.76 -9.10 10.83
CA ALA A 154 16.89 -8.09 10.15
C ALA A 154 15.41 -8.51 10.01
N ASN A 155 14.99 -9.60 10.64
CA ASN A 155 13.65 -10.20 10.50
C ASN A 155 12.74 -9.88 11.70
N SER A 156 12.52 -8.61 12.04
CA SER A 156 11.20 -8.24 12.56
C SER A 156 10.24 -8.38 11.37
N SER A 157 9.64 -9.56 11.25
CA SER A 157 8.89 -10.04 10.08
C SER A 157 7.99 -8.96 9.46
N THR A 158 7.99 -8.83 8.12
CA THR A 158 7.05 -7.98 7.36
C THR A 158 5.61 -8.14 7.86
N GLN A 159 5.24 -9.35 8.29
CA GLN A 159 3.95 -9.63 8.92
C GLN A 159 3.71 -8.76 10.17
N SER A 160 4.70 -8.64 11.07
CA SER A 160 4.57 -7.82 12.27
C SER A 160 4.39 -6.33 11.97
N GLN A 161 4.97 -5.84 10.87
CA GLN A 161 4.79 -4.47 10.41
C GLN A 161 3.37 -4.28 9.86
N ILE A 162 2.91 -5.17 8.98
CA ILE A 162 1.55 -5.13 8.45
C ILE A 162 0.52 -5.27 9.58
N ASP A 163 0.71 -6.19 10.53
CA ASP A 163 -0.19 -6.38 11.67
C ASP A 163 -0.25 -5.12 12.54
N SER A 164 0.89 -4.45 12.76
CA SER A 164 0.93 -3.19 13.50
C SER A 164 0.18 -2.07 12.77
N LEU A 165 0.30 -2.00 11.44
CA LEU A 165 -0.43 -1.04 10.61
C LEU A 165 -1.93 -1.34 10.60
N LEU A 166 -2.33 -2.61 10.48
CA LEU A 166 -3.72 -3.02 10.56
C LEU A 166 -4.34 -2.70 11.93
N ALA A 167 -3.58 -2.90 13.02
CA ALA A 167 -3.99 -2.50 14.35
C ALA A 167 -4.15 -0.98 14.47
N ALA A 168 -3.23 -0.19 13.89
CA ALA A 168 -3.31 1.27 13.84
C ALA A 168 -4.53 1.76 13.02
N LEU A 169 -4.93 0.99 12.00
CA LEU A 169 -6.14 1.22 11.20
C LEU A 169 -7.43 0.72 11.88
N GLY A 170 -7.33 0.04 13.03
CA GLY A 170 -8.47 -0.48 13.79
C GLY A 170 -9.08 -1.78 13.24
N VAL A 171 -8.32 -2.53 12.44
CA VAL A 171 -8.76 -3.76 11.75
C VAL A 171 -7.87 -4.98 12.02
N GLY A 172 -6.85 -4.83 12.88
CA GLY A 172 -5.86 -5.85 13.25
C GLY A 172 -6.17 -6.59 14.54
#